data_AF-A0A8K0P6L6-F1
#
_entry.id   AF-A0A8K0P6L6-F1
#
_cell.length_a   1.000
_cell.length_b   1.000
_cell.length_c   1.000
_cell.angle_alpha   90.00
_cell.angle_beta   90.00
_cell.angle_gamma   90.00
#
_symmetry.space_group_name_H-M   'P 1'
#
loop_
_entity.id
_entity.type
_entity.pdbx_description
1 polymer ?
#
loop_
_entity_poly.entity_id
_entity_poly.type
_entity_poly.pdbx_seq_one_letter_code
_entity_poly.pdbx_strand_id
1 'polypeptide(L)'
;MCVIKLFWKGEMEIEDQSNSFDAPLSSLSYGTRRLLTDCLNKSEAWKKLAESFLDLDIFSNAEIHNFEVNASPASCLLQELEDRLCTIGILVERLQPLVIVKHPCLYSESCSGESRKDSLLIPFGGTLKLHCRATGLPPPIYTWFRENEELDQTGEILTIDDFGSEHVGEYCCRISQQLPYDERSEELVSYPVVVELLPELPEIIAQPKSETCREGTDVKITFHIHEIPSLGVVEYQWFKGNTALPNGTSKDLE
;
A
#
# COMPACT_ATOMS: atom_id res chain seq x y z
N MET A 1 -25.44 -9.69 -33.99
CA MET A 1 -25.33 -8.25 -33.68
C MET A 1 -24.63 -8.19 -32.32
N CYS A 2 -23.30 -8.04 -32.30
CA CYS A 2 -22.52 -8.11 -31.07
C CYS A 2 -22.74 -6.85 -30.23
N VAL A 3 -23.22 -7.02 -29.00
CA VAL A 3 -23.43 -5.92 -28.06
C VAL A 3 -22.41 -6.08 -26.94
N ILE A 4 -21.30 -5.33 -27.01
CA ILE A 4 -20.39 -5.25 -25.87
C ILE A 4 -20.90 -4.14 -24.96
N LYS A 5 -21.70 -4.48 -23.95
CA LYS A 5 -22.10 -3.49 -22.94
C LYS A 5 -20.96 -3.33 -21.94
N LEU A 6 -20.36 -2.15 -21.93
CA LEU A 6 -19.45 -1.75 -20.86
C LEU A 6 -20.29 -1.16 -19.74
N PHE A 7 -20.22 -1.71 -18.54
CA PHE A 7 -20.71 -1.06 -17.34
C PHE A 7 -19.66 -1.20 -16.26
N TRP A 8 -19.11 -0.06 -15.83
CA TRP A 8 -18.17 0.02 -14.72
C TRP A 8 -18.96 -0.04 -13.39
N LYS A 9 -19.33 -1.27 -13.01
CA LYS A 9 -19.68 -1.69 -11.63
C LYS A 9 -19.87 -3.23 -11.61
N GLY A 10 -18.78 -3.95 -11.35
CA GLY A 10 -18.85 -5.23 -10.61
C GLY A 10 -19.13 -6.54 -11.33
N GLU A 11 -19.62 -6.61 -12.57
CA GLU A 11 -19.88 -7.91 -13.23
C GLU A 11 -19.55 -7.84 -14.73
N MET A 12 -18.64 -8.69 -15.20
CA MET A 12 -18.38 -8.92 -16.63
C MET A 12 -19.01 -10.24 -17.04
N GLU A 13 -20.15 -10.19 -17.71
CA GLU A 13 -20.70 -11.35 -18.41
C GLU A 13 -20.52 -11.15 -19.93
N ILE A 14 -19.86 -12.12 -20.55
CA ILE A 14 -19.90 -12.31 -22.00
C ILE A 14 -21.09 -13.25 -22.27
N GLU A 15 -22.22 -12.72 -22.72
CA GLU A 15 -23.22 -13.57 -23.38
C GLU A 15 -22.82 -13.74 -24.85
N ASP A 16 -22.28 -14.93 -25.14
CA ASP A 16 -21.93 -15.40 -26.48
C ASP A 16 -23.19 -15.82 -27.26
N GLN A 17 -23.44 -15.18 -28.39
CA GLN A 17 -24.15 -15.81 -29.52
C GLN A 17 -23.51 -15.53 -30.89
N SER A 18 -22.26 -15.06 -30.93
CA SER A 18 -21.45 -15.06 -32.15
C SER A 18 -20.04 -14.57 -31.84
N ASN A 19 -19.25 -15.46 -31.25
CA ASN A 19 -17.80 -15.37 -31.23
C ASN A 19 -17.25 -15.06 -32.63
N SER A 20 -16.56 -13.95 -32.77
CA SER A 20 -15.48 -13.83 -33.75
C SER A 20 -14.50 -12.83 -33.18
N PHE A 21 -13.52 -13.33 -32.42
CA PHE A 21 -12.33 -12.55 -32.06
C PHE A 21 -11.58 -12.07 -33.31
N ASP A 22 -11.88 -12.63 -34.48
CA ASP A 22 -11.44 -12.18 -35.80
C ASP A 22 -12.26 -11.01 -36.35
N ALA A 23 -13.34 -10.60 -35.67
CA ALA A 23 -14.16 -9.48 -36.12
C ALA A 23 -13.34 -8.19 -36.06
N PRO A 24 -13.52 -7.29 -37.03
CA PRO A 24 -12.80 -6.02 -37.06
C PRO A 24 -13.21 -5.17 -35.86
N LEU A 25 -12.29 -4.33 -35.39
CA LEU A 25 -12.57 -3.43 -34.27
C LEU A 25 -13.75 -2.47 -34.53
N SER A 26 -14.02 -2.16 -35.79
CA SER A 26 -15.19 -1.38 -36.23
C SER A 26 -16.54 -2.05 -35.97
N SER A 27 -16.54 -3.34 -35.64
CA SER A 27 -17.76 -4.08 -35.25
C SER A 27 -18.14 -3.88 -33.78
N LEU A 28 -17.30 -3.21 -32.98
CA LEU A 28 -17.64 -2.79 -31.62
C LEU A 28 -18.90 -1.90 -31.65
N SER A 29 -19.83 -2.16 -30.73
CA SER A 29 -21.01 -1.29 -30.63
C SER A 29 -20.60 0.14 -30.23
N TYR A 30 -21.36 1.14 -30.67
CA TYR A 30 -21.09 2.55 -30.33
C TYR A 30 -20.96 2.77 -28.82
N GLY A 31 -21.82 2.12 -28.01
CA GLY A 31 -21.75 2.19 -26.55
C GLY A 31 -20.46 1.62 -25.99
N THR A 32 -19.98 0.52 -26.56
CA THR A 32 -18.68 -0.08 -26.23
C THR A 32 -17.53 0.86 -26.53
N ARG A 33 -17.48 1.35 -27.77
CA ARG A 33 -16.35 2.14 -28.25
C ARG A 33 -16.22 3.41 -27.44
N ARG A 34 -17.35 4.06 -27.14
CA ARG A 34 -17.40 5.25 -26.29
C ARG A 34 -16.85 4.99 -24.89
N LEU A 35 -17.31 3.93 -24.22
CA LEU A 35 -16.89 3.63 -22.85
C LEU A 35 -15.43 3.17 -22.76
N LEU A 36 -14.93 2.43 -23.75
CA LEU A 36 -13.51 2.08 -23.84
C LEU A 36 -12.65 3.35 -24.00
N THR A 37 -13.06 4.26 -24.90
CA THR A 37 -12.41 5.55 -25.13
C THR A 37 -12.37 6.39 -23.84
N ASP A 38 -13.51 6.52 -23.16
CA ASP A 38 -13.62 7.28 -21.92
C ASP A 38 -12.72 6.69 -20.82
N CYS A 39 -12.63 5.37 -20.71
CA CYS A 39 -11.77 4.70 -19.73
C CYS A 39 -10.27 4.89 -20.03
N LEU A 40 -9.86 4.73 -21.28
CA LEU A 40 -8.46 4.87 -21.70
C LEU A 40 -7.96 6.31 -21.54
N ASN A 41 -8.82 7.32 -21.71
CA ASN A 41 -8.48 8.73 -21.53
C ASN A 41 -8.41 9.19 -20.06
N LYS A 42 -8.93 8.41 -19.09
CA LYS A 42 -8.88 8.79 -17.65
C LYS A 42 -7.47 8.75 -17.06
N SER A 43 -6.50 8.14 -17.75
CA SER A 43 -5.12 7.98 -17.29
C SER A 43 -4.19 7.81 -18.50
N GLU A 44 -2.90 7.55 -18.26
CA GLU A 44 -1.95 7.15 -19.31
C GLU A 44 -2.19 5.71 -19.84
N ALA A 45 -3.34 5.09 -19.55
CA ALA A 45 -3.69 3.76 -20.04
C ALA A 45 -3.73 3.68 -21.57
N TRP A 46 -4.19 4.73 -22.27
CA TRP A 46 -4.12 4.79 -23.73
C TRP A 46 -2.69 4.72 -24.25
N LYS A 47 -1.74 5.38 -23.56
CA LYS A 47 -0.33 5.44 -23.95
C LYS A 47 0.34 4.08 -23.77
N LYS A 48 0.13 3.44 -22.63
CA LYS A 48 0.63 2.09 -22.38
C LYS A 48 0.03 1.07 -23.35
N LEU A 49 -1.25 1.20 -23.66
CA LEU A 49 -1.88 0.39 -24.70
C LEU A 49 -1.19 0.64 -26.05
N ALA A 50 -0.99 1.89 -26.46
CA ALA A 50 -0.31 2.21 -27.72
C ALA A 50 1.14 1.68 -27.77
N GLU A 51 1.88 1.80 -26.67
CA GLU A 51 3.24 1.26 -26.54
C GLU A 51 3.27 -0.28 -26.62
N SER A 52 2.20 -0.97 -26.17
CA SER A 52 2.10 -2.44 -26.26
C SER A 52 1.94 -2.99 -27.68
N PHE A 53 1.83 -2.11 -28.68
CA PHE A 53 1.73 -2.44 -30.10
C PHE A 53 3.02 -2.08 -30.87
N LEU A 54 4.04 -1.53 -30.21
CA LEU A 54 5.34 -1.22 -30.83
C LEU A 54 6.10 -2.49 -31.24
N ASP A 55 5.93 -3.60 -30.52
CA ASP A 55 6.54 -4.90 -30.83
C ASP A 55 5.95 -5.55 -32.10
N LEU A 56 4.74 -5.15 -32.47
CA LEU A 56 4.04 -5.60 -33.67
C LEU A 56 4.24 -4.66 -34.87
N ASP A 57 5.05 -3.61 -34.72
CA ASP A 57 5.23 -2.53 -35.71
C ASP A 57 3.90 -1.91 -36.19
N ILE A 58 2.85 -1.99 -35.35
CA ILE A 58 1.53 -1.40 -35.66
C ILE A 58 1.59 0.11 -35.50
N PHE A 59 2.40 0.63 -34.58
CA PHE A 59 2.66 2.06 -34.42
C PHE A 59 4.16 2.37 -34.34
N SER A 60 4.50 3.63 -34.57
CA SER A 60 5.77 4.25 -34.26
C SER A 60 5.65 5.20 -33.06
N ASN A 61 6.77 5.45 -32.38
CA ASN A 61 6.84 6.45 -31.30
C ASN A 61 6.35 7.85 -31.73
N ALA A 62 6.54 8.20 -33.02
CA ALA A 62 6.07 9.46 -33.57
C ALA A 62 4.53 9.52 -33.67
N GLU A 63 3.88 8.42 -34.04
CA GLU A 63 2.41 8.32 -34.09
C GLU A 63 1.81 8.37 -32.68
N ILE A 64 2.44 7.70 -31.70
CA ILE A 64 2.01 7.74 -30.29
C ILE A 64 2.06 9.19 -29.76
N HIS A 65 3.15 9.93 -30.04
CA HIS A 65 3.26 11.34 -29.67
C HIS A 65 2.17 12.19 -30.35
N ASN A 66 1.85 11.91 -31.62
CA ASN A 66 0.78 12.62 -32.32
C ASN A 66 -0.60 12.37 -31.66
N PHE A 67 -0.88 11.17 -31.14
CA PHE A 67 -2.12 10.93 -30.40
C PHE A 67 -2.21 11.78 -29.13
N GLU A 68 -1.09 11.98 -28.42
CA GLU A 68 -1.01 12.77 -27.18
C GLU A 68 -1.44 14.23 -27.36
N VAL A 69 -1.16 14.81 -28.53
CA VAL A 69 -1.46 16.22 -28.86
C VAL A 69 -2.95 16.43 -29.22
N ASN A 70 -3.72 15.35 -29.40
CA ASN A 70 -5.12 15.42 -29.78
C ASN A 70 -6.07 15.51 -28.58
N ALA A 71 -7.28 16.03 -28.81
CA ALA A 71 -8.30 16.22 -27.76
C ALA A 71 -8.78 14.92 -27.09
N SER A 72 -8.56 13.76 -27.73
CA SER A 72 -8.88 12.44 -27.19
C SER A 72 -7.85 11.42 -27.70
N PRO A 73 -6.70 11.25 -27.01
CA PRO A 73 -5.64 10.34 -27.42
C PRO A 73 -6.13 8.89 -27.60
N ALA A 74 -7.03 8.42 -26.72
CA ALA A 74 -7.62 7.10 -26.84
C ALA A 74 -8.50 6.94 -28.09
N SER A 75 -9.21 8.00 -28.51
CA SER A 75 -10.02 7.93 -29.73
C SER A 75 -9.13 7.86 -30.98
N CYS A 76 -8.02 8.59 -31.01
CA CYS A 76 -7.06 8.52 -32.10
C CYS A 76 -6.42 7.13 -32.17
N LEU A 77 -6.05 6.56 -31.02
CA LEU A 77 -5.51 5.20 -30.93
C LEU A 77 -6.49 4.16 -31.46
N LEU A 78 -7.75 4.18 -30.99
CA LEU A 78 -8.76 3.20 -31.42
C LEU A 78 -9.18 3.37 -32.88
N GLN A 79 -9.08 4.58 -33.43
CA GLN A 79 -9.29 4.83 -34.86
C GLN A 79 -8.15 4.26 -35.69
N GLU A 80 -6.91 4.49 -35.28
CA GLU A 80 -5.75 3.97 -36.00
C GLU A 80 -5.71 2.43 -35.98
N LEU A 81 -6.10 1.80 -34.87
CA LEU A 81 -6.26 0.34 -34.80
C LEU A 81 -7.32 -0.17 -35.78
N GLU A 82 -8.42 0.58 -35.99
CA GLU A 82 -9.42 0.24 -37.00
C GLU A 82 -8.87 0.38 -38.42
N ASP A 83 -8.16 1.47 -38.70
CA ASP A 83 -7.59 1.76 -40.01
C ASP A 83 -6.51 0.72 -40.39
N ARG A 84 -5.85 0.13 -39.39
CA ARG A 84 -4.89 -0.98 -39.53
C ARG A 84 -5.53 -2.36 -39.46
N LEU A 85 -6.86 -2.43 -39.49
CA LEU A 85 -7.65 -3.67 -39.53
C LEU A 85 -7.39 -4.59 -38.33
N CYS A 86 -7.05 -4.03 -37.17
CA CYS A 86 -6.94 -4.82 -35.96
C CYS A 86 -8.29 -5.44 -35.60
N THR A 87 -8.23 -6.66 -35.09
CA THR A 87 -9.41 -7.40 -34.64
C THR A 87 -9.72 -7.09 -33.18
N ILE A 88 -10.92 -7.45 -32.75
CA ILE A 88 -11.27 -7.38 -31.33
C ILE A 88 -10.33 -8.28 -30.51
N GLY A 89 -9.92 -9.43 -31.04
CA GLY A 89 -9.00 -10.36 -30.39
C GLY A 89 -7.66 -9.75 -30.03
N ILE A 90 -6.99 -9.08 -30.98
CA ILE A 90 -5.68 -8.48 -30.71
C ILE A 90 -5.78 -7.30 -29.74
N LEU A 91 -6.87 -6.52 -29.80
CA LEU A 91 -7.10 -5.47 -28.82
C LEU A 91 -7.30 -6.06 -27.42
N VAL A 92 -8.09 -7.13 -27.29
CA VAL A 92 -8.30 -7.81 -26.01
C VAL A 92 -6.99 -8.41 -25.49
N GLU A 93 -6.20 -9.06 -26.34
CA GLU A 93 -4.88 -9.60 -26.01
C GLU A 93 -3.91 -8.52 -25.52
N ARG A 94 -3.92 -7.33 -26.13
CA ARG A 94 -3.05 -6.20 -25.75
C ARG A 94 -3.60 -5.33 -24.62
N LEU A 95 -4.86 -5.51 -24.26
CA LEU A 95 -5.41 -5.02 -23.00
C LEU A 95 -5.05 -5.95 -21.82
N GLN A 96 -4.80 -7.24 -22.08
CA GLN A 96 -4.39 -8.24 -21.08
C GLN A 96 -2.95 -8.12 -20.49
N PRO A 97 -1.93 -7.47 -21.08
CA PRO A 97 -0.59 -7.38 -20.51
C PRO A 97 -0.31 -6.05 -19.81
N LEU A 98 -1.34 -5.26 -19.46
CA LEU A 98 -1.16 -4.08 -18.58
C LEU A 98 -0.94 -4.50 -17.11
N VAL A 99 -0.01 -5.43 -16.91
CA VAL A 99 0.59 -5.84 -15.64
C VAL A 99 1.79 -4.93 -15.42
N ILE A 100 1.56 -3.68 -15.01
CA ILE A 100 2.62 -2.92 -14.36
C ILE A 100 2.59 -3.28 -12.88
N VAL A 101 3.04 -4.48 -12.58
CA VAL A 101 3.37 -4.84 -11.21
C VAL A 101 4.73 -4.22 -10.93
N LYS A 102 4.74 -2.96 -10.51
CA LYS A 102 5.79 -2.57 -9.57
C LYS A 102 5.58 -3.49 -8.36
N HIS A 103 6.62 -4.20 -7.94
CA HIS A 103 6.54 -5.04 -6.75
C HIS A 103 5.85 -4.22 -5.65
N PRO A 104 4.85 -4.78 -4.94
CA PRO A 104 4.20 -4.06 -3.87
C PRO A 104 5.27 -3.55 -2.89
N CYS A 105 5.48 -2.25 -2.87
CA CYS A 105 6.44 -1.60 -1.99
C CYS A 105 5.67 -0.95 -0.86
N LEU A 106 5.97 -1.37 0.36
CA LEU A 106 5.51 -0.69 1.56
C LEU A 106 6.43 0.50 1.87
N TYR A 107 5.83 1.65 2.11
CA TYR A 107 6.52 2.80 2.68
C TYR A 107 5.59 3.55 3.62
N SER A 108 6.17 4.18 4.63
CA SER A 108 5.48 5.10 5.53
C SER A 108 5.66 6.54 5.06
N GLU A 109 4.66 7.41 5.27
CA GLU A 109 4.81 8.87 5.09
C GLU A 109 6.00 9.43 5.89
N SER A 110 6.38 8.77 6.99
CA SER A 110 7.53 9.12 7.84
C SER A 110 8.88 8.55 7.38
N CYS A 111 8.94 7.73 6.31
CA CYS A 111 10.18 7.15 5.79
C CYS A 111 10.45 7.62 4.36
N SER A 112 11.44 8.49 4.19
CA SER A 112 11.94 8.91 2.87
C SER A 112 13.07 7.98 2.39
N GLY A 113 12.72 6.91 1.66
CA GLY A 113 13.61 6.29 0.66
C GLY A 113 14.37 5.01 1.04
N GLU A 114 14.06 3.95 0.28
CA GLU A 114 14.88 2.81 -0.19
C GLU A 114 15.84 2.06 0.76
N SER A 115 15.35 0.88 1.19
CA SER A 115 16.07 -0.40 1.41
C SER A 115 17.15 -0.50 2.49
N ARG A 116 16.77 -1.12 3.62
CA ARG A 116 17.07 -2.52 4.00
C ARG A 116 17.44 -2.57 5.49
N LYS A 117 16.47 -3.03 6.29
CA LYS A 117 16.55 -3.46 7.70
C LYS A 117 16.17 -2.42 8.76
N ASP A 118 15.18 -1.57 8.50
CA ASP A 118 14.66 -0.63 9.48
C ASP A 118 13.25 -1.05 9.94
N SER A 119 13.10 -1.33 11.22
CA SER A 119 11.79 -1.34 11.87
C SER A 119 11.26 0.10 11.89
N LEU A 120 9.97 0.25 11.57
CA LEU A 120 9.30 1.53 11.62
C LEU A 120 8.89 1.80 13.08
N LEU A 121 9.40 2.89 13.65
CA LEU A 121 9.09 3.29 15.03
C LEU A 121 7.96 4.32 15.05
N ILE A 122 6.86 4.00 15.73
CA ILE A 122 5.69 4.86 15.86
C ILE A 122 5.48 5.22 17.35
N PRO A 123 5.33 6.50 17.72
CA PRO A 123 5.04 6.89 19.10
C PRO A 123 3.67 6.39 19.55
N PHE A 124 3.52 6.18 20.86
CA PHE A 124 2.24 5.79 21.45
C PHE A 124 1.17 6.87 21.19
N GLY A 125 -0.03 6.46 20.78
CA GLY A 125 -1.10 7.36 20.35
C GLY A 125 -0.86 8.03 18.98
N GLY A 126 0.22 7.67 18.28
CA GLY A 126 0.51 8.15 16.94
C GLY A 126 -0.39 7.54 15.86
N THR A 127 -0.18 7.93 14.60
CA THR A 127 -0.88 7.33 13.45
C THR A 127 0.13 6.60 12.56
N LEU A 128 -0.11 5.30 12.32
CA LEU A 128 0.60 4.51 11.32
C LEU A 128 -0.12 4.65 9.97
N LYS A 129 0.65 4.98 8.91
CA LYS A 129 0.18 4.91 7.53
C LYS A 129 1.14 4.09 6.69
N LEU A 130 0.68 2.98 6.13
CA LEU A 130 1.44 2.17 5.20
C LEU A 130 0.83 2.27 3.81
N HIS A 131 1.66 2.58 2.83
CA HIS A 131 1.27 2.69 1.43
C HIS A 131 1.74 1.46 0.68
N CYS A 132 0.84 0.79 -0.02
CA CYS A 132 1.15 -0.33 -0.90
C CYS A 132 0.61 -0.03 -2.29
N ARG A 133 1.48 0.20 -3.28
CA ARG A 133 1.06 0.61 -4.63
C ARG A 133 1.29 -0.50 -5.64
N ALA A 134 0.22 -0.93 -6.31
CA ALA A 134 0.29 -1.75 -7.52
C ALA A 134 -0.58 -1.17 -8.64
N THR A 135 -0.25 -1.52 -9.88
CA THR A 135 -1.04 -1.14 -11.05
C THR A 135 -1.36 -2.37 -11.90
N GLY A 136 -2.62 -2.51 -12.28
CA GLY A 136 -3.09 -3.65 -13.05
C GLY A 136 -4.48 -3.37 -13.63
N LEU A 137 -4.81 -4.06 -14.71
CA LEU A 137 -6.16 -4.08 -15.30
C LEU A 137 -6.67 -5.53 -15.40
N PRO A 138 -7.82 -5.89 -14.78
CA PRO A 138 -8.71 -5.08 -13.94
C PRO A 138 -8.04 -4.48 -12.68
N PRO A 139 -8.61 -3.45 -12.02
CA PRO A 139 -7.99 -2.85 -10.85
C PRO A 139 -7.65 -3.90 -9.77
N PRO A 140 -6.45 -3.86 -9.17
CA PRO A 140 -6.05 -4.81 -8.15
C PRO A 140 -6.88 -4.67 -6.87
N ILE A 141 -7.09 -5.79 -6.19
CA ILE A 141 -7.71 -5.85 -4.88
C ILE A 141 -6.60 -5.93 -3.83
N TYR A 142 -6.75 -5.17 -2.74
CA TYR A 142 -5.76 -5.07 -1.67
C TYR A 142 -6.30 -5.71 -0.39
N THR A 143 -5.50 -6.58 0.21
CA THR A 143 -5.76 -7.20 1.51
C THR A 143 -4.55 -7.02 2.40
N TRP A 144 -4.75 -6.49 3.60
CA TRP A 144 -3.68 -6.22 4.55
C TRP A 144 -3.58 -7.32 5.60
N PHE A 145 -2.35 -7.64 6.00
CA PHE A 145 -2.07 -8.63 7.03
C PHE A 145 -1.12 -8.08 8.08
N ARG A 146 -1.34 -8.49 9.33
CA ARG A 146 -0.42 -8.30 10.46
C ARG A 146 -0.14 -9.66 11.11
N GLU A 147 1.12 -10.09 11.14
CA GLU A 147 1.54 -11.37 11.76
C GLU A 147 0.72 -12.60 11.31
N ASN A 148 0.24 -12.58 10.07
CA ASN A 148 -0.66 -13.55 9.41
C ASN A 148 -2.17 -13.38 9.67
N GLU A 149 -2.60 -12.42 10.48
CA GLU A 149 -4.01 -12.07 10.63
C GLU A 149 -4.43 -11.07 9.55
N GLU A 150 -5.53 -11.37 8.86
CA GLU A 150 -6.14 -10.44 7.90
C GLU A 150 -6.78 -9.27 8.64
N LEU A 151 -6.49 -8.05 8.20
CA LEU A 151 -7.07 -6.82 8.74
C LEU A 151 -8.30 -6.44 7.92
N ASP A 152 -9.32 -5.88 8.59
CA ASP A 152 -10.52 -5.34 7.95
C ASP A 152 -10.25 -3.95 7.32
N GLN A 153 -9.24 -3.88 6.47
CA GLN A 153 -8.92 -2.70 5.65
C GLN A 153 -8.60 -3.12 4.23
N THR A 154 -9.26 -2.45 3.29
CA THR A 154 -9.08 -2.65 1.86
C THR A 154 -8.64 -1.35 1.22
N GLY A 155 -7.62 -1.41 0.36
CA GLY A 155 -7.15 -0.26 -0.41
C GLY A 155 -5.63 -0.09 -0.37
N GLU A 156 -5.16 0.90 -1.12
CA GLU A 156 -3.73 1.20 -1.30
C GLU A 156 -3.06 1.67 0.01
N ILE A 157 -3.84 2.18 0.98
CA ILE A 157 -3.32 2.78 2.21
C ILE A 157 -3.99 2.12 3.42
N LEU A 158 -3.16 1.55 4.31
CA LEU A 158 -3.57 1.12 5.64
C LEU A 158 -3.33 2.27 6.62
N THR A 159 -4.36 2.64 7.38
CA THR A 159 -4.27 3.68 8.43
C THR A 159 -4.70 3.12 9.77
N ILE A 160 -3.84 3.23 10.78
CA ILE A 160 -4.13 2.88 12.17
C ILE A 160 -3.88 4.13 13.00
N ASP A 161 -4.95 4.69 13.58
CA ASP A 161 -4.88 5.79 14.54
C ASP A 161 -4.71 5.25 15.96
N ASP A 162 -4.28 6.11 16.89
CA ASP A 162 -4.06 5.77 18.30
C ASP A 162 -3.17 4.52 18.47
N PHE A 163 -2.01 4.55 17.81
CA PHE A 163 -1.10 3.40 17.74
C PHE A 163 -0.62 2.96 19.13
N GLY A 164 -0.65 1.65 19.38
CA GLY A 164 -0.48 1.05 20.70
C GLY A 164 0.27 -0.27 20.64
N SER A 165 0.48 -0.91 21.78
CA SER A 165 1.23 -2.17 21.89
C SER A 165 0.59 -3.32 21.10
N GLU A 166 -0.73 -3.33 21.01
CA GLU A 166 -1.54 -4.29 20.27
C GLU A 166 -1.44 -4.12 18.76
N HIS A 167 -0.88 -3.00 18.28
CA HIS A 167 -0.66 -2.70 16.87
C HIS A 167 0.78 -2.98 16.42
N VAL A 168 1.67 -3.40 17.32
CA VAL A 168 3.03 -3.83 16.98
C VAL A 168 2.99 -5.13 16.19
N GLY A 169 3.87 -5.28 15.20
CA GLY A 169 4.00 -6.53 14.45
C GLY A 169 4.58 -6.37 13.05
N GLU A 170 4.63 -7.48 12.33
CA GLU A 170 5.03 -7.51 10.92
C GLU A 170 3.82 -7.31 10.00
N TYR A 171 3.87 -6.29 9.16
CA TYR A 171 2.82 -5.95 8.21
C TYR A 171 3.21 -6.31 6.78
N CYS A 172 2.28 -6.92 6.04
CA CYS A 172 2.41 -7.11 4.60
C CYS A 172 1.07 -6.86 3.89
N CYS A 173 1.15 -6.55 2.60
CA CYS A 173 -0.02 -6.37 1.77
C CYS A 173 -0.03 -7.44 0.68
N ARG A 174 -1.15 -8.15 0.58
CA ARG A 174 -1.45 -9.07 -0.51
C ARG A 174 -2.29 -8.35 -1.55
N ILE A 175 -1.94 -8.54 -2.80
CA ILE A 175 -2.64 -8.00 -3.94
C ILE A 175 -3.10 -9.15 -4.80
N SER A 176 -4.40 -9.19 -5.07
CA SER A 176 -4.99 -10.18 -5.97
C SER A 176 -5.62 -9.49 -7.16
N GLN A 177 -5.53 -10.18 -8.30
CA GLN A 177 -6.16 -9.75 -9.54
C GLN A 177 -6.72 -10.98 -10.24
N GLN A 178 -8.03 -10.98 -10.49
CA GLN A 178 -8.70 -12.04 -11.23
C GLN A 178 -9.10 -11.51 -12.61
N LEU A 179 -8.71 -12.22 -13.66
CA LEU A 179 -9.13 -11.89 -15.01
C LEU A 179 -10.53 -12.48 -15.27
N PRO A 180 -11.42 -11.78 -15.98
CA PRO A 180 -12.79 -12.24 -16.21
C PRO A 180 -12.91 -13.57 -16.99
N TYR A 181 -11.87 -13.93 -17.74
CA TYR A 181 -11.83 -15.08 -18.64
C TYR A 181 -10.78 -16.12 -18.23
N ASP A 182 -10.12 -15.89 -17.09
CA ASP A 182 -9.21 -16.84 -16.48
C ASP A 182 -9.77 -17.19 -15.10
N GLU A 183 -9.97 -18.48 -14.85
CA GLU A 183 -10.35 -18.96 -13.51
C GLU A 183 -9.18 -18.82 -12.51
N ARG A 184 -7.98 -18.52 -12.99
CA ARG A 184 -6.80 -18.28 -12.17
C ARG A 184 -6.78 -16.83 -11.67
N SER A 185 -6.51 -16.67 -10.39
CA SER A 185 -6.15 -15.39 -9.78
C SER A 185 -4.64 -15.27 -9.72
N GLU A 186 -4.11 -14.13 -10.18
CA GLU A 186 -2.72 -13.77 -9.93
C GLU A 186 -2.62 -13.08 -8.57
N GLU A 187 -1.67 -13.51 -7.75
CA GLU A 187 -1.46 -12.99 -6.39
C GLU A 187 -0.02 -12.59 -6.17
N LEU A 188 0.16 -11.47 -5.48
CA LEU A 188 1.45 -10.93 -5.11
C LEU A 188 1.44 -10.48 -3.66
N VAL A 189 2.58 -10.57 -3.00
CA VAL A 189 2.75 -10.14 -1.62
C VAL A 189 3.89 -9.15 -1.54
N SER A 190 3.68 -8.06 -0.80
CA SER A 190 4.73 -7.07 -0.53
C SER A 190 5.85 -7.66 0.31
N TYR A 191 7.00 -7.00 0.29
CA TYR A 191 7.97 -7.22 1.36
C TYR A 191 7.35 -6.84 2.71
N PRO A 192 7.66 -7.58 3.79
CA PRO A 192 7.17 -7.25 5.12
C PRO A 192 7.85 -5.98 5.65
N VAL A 193 7.12 -5.23 6.48
CA VAL A 193 7.64 -4.12 7.27
C VAL A 193 7.35 -4.41 8.75
N VAL A 194 8.40 -4.42 9.57
CA VAL A 194 8.27 -4.54 11.02
C VAL A 194 7.94 -3.17 11.57
N VAL A 195 6.86 -3.07 12.35
CA VAL A 195 6.44 -1.84 13.02
C VAL A 195 6.52 -2.05 14.53
N GLU A 196 7.21 -1.14 15.22
CA GLU A 196 7.45 -1.18 16.67
C GLU A 196 7.05 0.16 17.30
N LEU A 197 6.83 0.14 18.62
CA LEU A 197 6.66 1.38 19.37
C LEU A 197 7.99 2.13 19.48
N LEU A 198 7.96 3.43 19.22
CA LEU A 198 9.08 4.32 19.51
C LEU A 198 9.33 4.29 21.02
N PRO A 199 10.52 3.89 21.49
CA PRO A 199 10.82 3.89 22.91
C PRO A 199 10.89 5.33 23.41
N GLU A 200 10.09 5.64 24.42
CA GLU A 200 10.22 6.89 25.16
C GLU A 200 11.25 6.72 26.29
N LEU A 201 11.91 7.81 26.68
CA LEU A 201 12.88 7.80 27.78
C LEU A 201 12.16 8.07 29.12
N PRO A 202 12.58 7.42 30.23
CA PRO A 202 12.02 7.71 31.55
C PRO A 202 12.35 9.14 31.96
N GLU A 203 11.33 9.93 32.25
CA GLU A 203 11.49 11.27 32.81
C GLU A 203 11.19 11.26 34.32
N ILE A 204 12.09 11.83 35.12
CA ILE A 204 11.87 12.05 36.56
C ILE A 204 11.02 13.32 36.73
N ILE A 205 9.74 13.14 37.04
CA ILE A 205 8.79 14.24 37.24
C ILE A 205 8.78 14.76 38.68
N ALA A 206 9.27 13.99 39.65
CA ALA A 206 9.43 14.44 41.02
C ALA A 206 10.72 13.92 41.63
N GLN A 207 11.60 14.84 42.01
CA GLN A 207 12.86 14.56 42.69
C GLN A 207 12.63 14.17 44.16
N PRO A 208 13.50 13.33 44.74
CA PRO A 208 13.45 13.01 46.16
C PRO A 208 13.66 14.28 47.01
N LYS A 209 12.87 14.41 48.08
CA LYS A 209 12.94 15.58 48.97
C LYS A 209 14.04 15.42 50.01
N SER A 210 14.72 16.53 50.33
CA SER A 210 15.67 16.55 51.44
C SER A 210 14.93 16.52 52.77
N GLU A 211 15.34 15.61 53.67
CA GLU A 211 14.76 15.45 55.01
C GLU A 211 15.88 15.35 56.05
N THR A 212 15.61 15.83 57.27
CA THR A 212 16.50 15.66 58.44
C THR A 212 15.81 14.75 59.44
N CYS A 213 16.45 13.62 59.75
CA CYS A 213 15.88 12.58 60.60
C CYS A 213 16.76 12.36 61.84
N ARG A 214 16.21 11.66 62.85
CA ARG A 214 16.97 11.30 64.06
C ARG A 214 17.74 10.02 63.81
N GLU A 215 18.85 9.83 64.50
CA GLU A 215 19.60 8.57 64.41
C GLU A 215 18.71 7.39 64.85
N GLY A 216 18.71 6.32 64.04
CA GLY A 216 17.89 5.12 64.28
C GLY A 216 16.45 5.21 63.78
N THR A 217 16.06 6.26 63.04
CA THR A 217 14.77 6.29 62.34
C THR A 217 14.92 5.77 60.91
N ASP A 218 14.03 4.88 60.51
CA ASP A 218 13.92 4.43 59.12
C ASP A 218 13.39 5.58 58.25
N VAL A 219 14.01 5.78 57.08
CA VAL A 219 13.65 6.85 56.15
C VAL A 219 13.38 6.25 54.79
N LYS A 220 12.17 6.48 54.28
CA LYS A 220 11.78 6.07 52.94
C LYS A 220 12.01 7.21 51.95
N ILE A 221 12.94 7.03 51.02
CA ILE A 221 13.21 7.99 49.95
C ILE A 221 12.50 7.53 48.68
N THR A 222 11.71 8.41 48.08
CA THR A 222 10.90 8.12 46.89
C THR A 222 11.13 9.18 45.82
N PHE A 223 10.97 8.79 44.56
CA PHE A 223 10.90 9.68 43.41
C PHE A 223 9.78 9.20 42.49
N HIS A 224 9.31 10.09 41.62
CA HIS A 224 8.28 9.72 40.65
C HIS A 224 8.83 9.88 39.24
N ILE A 225 8.65 8.83 38.44
CA ILE A 225 8.87 8.85 37.00
C ILE A 225 7.54 9.04 36.29
N HIS A 226 7.58 9.60 35.09
CA HIS A 226 6.45 9.54 34.17
C HIS A 226 6.22 8.08 33.78
N GLU A 227 5.04 7.53 34.10
CA GLU A 227 4.68 6.16 33.75
C GLU A 227 4.22 6.13 32.29
N ILE A 228 5.10 5.68 31.40
CA ILE A 228 4.84 5.60 29.97
C ILE A 228 4.60 4.13 29.60
N PRO A 229 3.45 3.76 29.00
CA PRO A 229 3.13 2.38 28.64
C PRO A 229 4.17 1.70 27.73
N SER A 230 4.89 2.47 26.91
CA SER A 230 5.90 1.98 25.97
C SER A 230 7.29 1.77 26.57
N LEU A 231 7.54 2.14 27.83
CA LEU A 231 8.92 2.20 28.37
C LEU A 231 9.58 0.84 28.64
N GLY A 232 8.84 -0.27 28.48
CA GLY A 232 9.34 -1.60 28.81
C GLY A 232 9.74 -1.73 30.28
N VAL A 233 10.82 -2.50 30.54
CA VAL A 233 11.34 -2.70 31.91
C VAL A 233 12.28 -1.54 32.27
N VAL A 234 11.89 -0.77 33.28
CA VAL A 234 12.72 0.32 33.82
C VAL A 234 13.63 -0.22 34.91
N GLU A 235 14.94 0.03 34.79
CA GLU A 235 15.91 -0.29 35.83
C GLU A 235 16.17 0.92 36.72
N TYR A 236 16.34 0.67 38.02
CA TYR A 236 16.59 1.69 39.02
C TYR A 236 17.96 1.49 39.66
N GLN A 237 18.63 2.58 40.02
CA GLN A 237 19.87 2.54 40.79
C GLN A 237 20.02 3.80 41.66
N TRP A 238 20.00 3.61 42.98
CA TRP A 238 20.25 4.69 43.93
C TRP A 238 21.75 4.91 44.15
N PHE A 239 22.13 6.17 44.34
CA PHE A 239 23.49 6.59 44.65
C PHE A 239 23.54 7.39 45.95
N LYS A 240 24.56 7.11 46.77
CA LYS A 240 24.94 7.95 47.92
C LYS A 240 26.25 8.65 47.61
N GLY A 241 26.19 9.95 47.33
CA GLY A 241 27.31 10.65 46.71
C GLY A 241 27.59 10.06 45.32
N ASN A 242 28.78 9.52 45.09
CA ASN A 242 29.17 8.89 43.82
C ASN A 242 29.18 7.35 43.88
N THR A 243 28.69 6.75 44.96
CA THR A 243 28.71 5.28 45.14
C THR A 243 27.32 4.71 44.95
N ALA A 244 27.19 3.75 44.03
CA ALA A 244 25.96 2.98 43.82
C ALA A 244 25.64 2.12 45.05
N LEU A 245 24.39 2.15 45.50
CA LEU A 245 23.91 1.32 46.60
C LEU A 245 23.55 -0.07 46.06
N PRO A 246 24.19 -1.17 46.54
CA PRO A 246 23.96 -2.52 46.00
C PRO A 246 22.50 -3.00 46.06
N ASN A 247 21.75 -2.54 47.07
CA ASN A 247 20.34 -2.90 47.27
C ASN A 247 19.38 -1.79 46.82
N GLY A 248 19.90 -0.74 46.18
CA GLY A 248 19.13 0.40 45.72
C GLY A 248 18.60 0.21 44.30
N THR A 249 18.02 -0.95 43.99
CA THR A 249 17.55 -1.29 42.63
C THR A 249 16.04 -1.21 42.46
N SER A 250 15.34 -0.62 43.44
CA SER A 250 13.89 -0.43 43.46
C SER A 250 13.50 1.04 43.29
N LYS A 251 12.23 1.29 42.92
CA LYS A 251 11.61 2.62 42.81
C LYS A 251 11.69 3.42 44.12
N ASP A 252 11.59 2.72 45.25
CA ASP A 252 11.72 3.29 46.58
C ASP A 252 13.01 2.80 47.24
N LEU A 253 13.68 3.67 47.99
CA LEU A 253 14.79 3.31 48.86
C LEU A 253 14.32 3.30 50.32
N GLU A 254 14.53 2.17 50.99
CA GLU A 254 14.21 1.93 52.41
C GLU A 254 15.49 1.84 53.26
#